data_AF-A0A524FB18-F1
#
_entry.id   AF-A0A524FB18-F1
#
_cell.length_a   1.000
_cell.length_b   1.000
_cell.length_c   1.000
_cell.angle_alpha   90.00
_cell.angle_beta   90.00
_cell.angle_gamma   90.00
#
_symmetry.space_group_name_H-M   'P 1'
#
loop_
_entity.id
_entity.type
_entity.pdbx_description
1 polymer ?
#
loop_
_entity_poly.entity_id
_entity_poly.type
_entity_poly.pdbx_seq_one_letter_code
_entity_poly.pdbx_strand_id
1 'polypeptide(L)'
;MLNLVGTGGTFDRLHDGHRLLIETALKVSNKVVIGLTSQKMLKRKKFADLIEDFETRKKHLENFISSIGGADRVEIIELTNPYGPPIKEAEYEGIVASQETFLNSVRLNELRVANGFDPLIIILIPMV
;
A
#
# COMPACT_ATOMS: atom_id res chain seq x y z
N MET A 1 -8.81 3.43 16.50
CA MET A 1 -8.31 2.59 15.39
C MET A 1 -9.19 2.91 14.19
N LEU A 2 -8.60 3.13 13.03
CA LEU A 2 -9.35 3.34 11.78
C LEU A 2 -10.05 2.05 11.36
N ASN A 3 -11.11 2.14 10.56
CA ASN A 3 -11.82 0.96 10.07
C ASN A 3 -11.11 0.32 8.88
N LEU A 4 -10.71 1.13 7.90
CA LEU A 4 -10.04 0.68 6.69
C LEU A 4 -8.92 1.66 6.31
N VAL A 5 -7.72 1.13 6.10
CA VAL A 5 -6.59 1.87 5.56
C VAL A 5 -5.98 1.17 4.35
N GLY A 6 -5.48 1.97 3.43
CA GLY A 6 -4.66 1.50 2.32
C GLY A 6 -3.16 1.62 2.63
N THR A 7 -2.35 0.76 2.02
CA THR A 7 -0.92 0.99 1.82
C THR A 7 -0.52 0.39 0.48
N GLY A 8 0.56 0.89 -0.12
CA GLY A 8 0.96 0.48 -1.47
C GLY A 8 2.46 0.45 -1.66
N GLY A 9 2.92 -0.48 -2.47
CA GLY A 9 4.34 -0.68 -2.72
C GLY A 9 4.63 -1.64 -3.85
N THR A 10 5.89 -1.65 -4.29
CA THR A 10 6.37 -2.75 -5.14
C THR A 10 6.57 -4.01 -4.32
N PHE A 11 7.02 -3.88 -3.06
CA PHE A 11 7.33 -5.01 -2.18
C PHE A 11 8.29 -6.03 -2.82
N ASP A 12 9.24 -5.54 -3.63
CA ASP A 12 10.38 -6.35 -4.06
C ASP A 12 11.30 -6.57 -2.87
N ARG A 13 11.68 -7.82 -2.60
CA ARG A 13 12.63 -8.20 -1.53
C ARG A 13 12.37 -7.45 -0.22
N LEU A 14 11.35 -7.90 0.53
CA LEU A 14 10.86 -7.27 1.77
C LEU A 14 11.97 -6.92 2.78
N HIS A 15 12.39 -5.65 2.79
CA HIS A 15 13.29 -5.03 3.75
C HIS A 15 12.53 -4.34 4.89
N ASP A 16 13.27 -3.77 5.85
CA ASP A 16 12.71 -3.25 7.10
C ASP A 16 11.71 -2.10 6.90
N GLY A 17 11.98 -1.21 5.94
CA GLY A 17 11.00 -0.20 5.53
C GLY A 17 9.63 -0.77 5.09
N HIS A 18 9.61 -1.88 4.33
CA HIS A 18 8.34 -2.53 3.96
C HIS A 18 7.65 -3.14 5.18
N ARG A 19 8.41 -3.77 6.08
CA ARG A 19 7.88 -4.39 7.30
C ARG A 19 7.23 -3.35 8.20
N LEU A 20 7.94 -2.24 8.47
CA LEU A 20 7.42 -1.12 9.25
C LEU A 20 6.14 -0.55 8.65
N LEU A 21 6.07 -0.43 7.31
CA LEU A 21 4.89 0.08 6.61
C LEU A 21 3.65 -0.79 6.86
N ILE A 22 3.81 -2.11 6.74
CA ILE A 22 2.73 -3.10 6.90
C ILE A 22 2.32 -3.21 8.38
N GLU A 23 3.29 -3.31 9.29
CA GLU A 23 3.05 -3.37 10.73
C GLU A 23 2.33 -2.11 11.23
N THR A 24 2.71 -0.94 10.72
CA THR A 24 2.04 0.32 11.04
C THR A 24 0.58 0.29 10.57
N ALA A 25 0.31 -0.16 9.35
CA ALA A 25 -1.06 -0.29 8.83
C ALA A 25 -1.92 -1.22 9.70
N LEU A 26 -1.39 -2.37 10.09
CA LEU A 26 -2.06 -3.33 10.96
C LEU A 26 -2.29 -2.83 12.39
N LYS A 27 -1.43 -1.90 12.86
CA LYS A 27 -1.54 -1.29 14.20
C LYS A 27 -2.60 -0.19 14.26
N VAL A 28 -2.75 0.58 13.18
CA VAL A 28 -3.65 1.75 13.17
C VAL A 28 -5.05 1.44 12.67
N SER A 29 -5.28 0.26 12.05
CA SER A 29 -6.56 -0.08 11.39
C SER A 29 -7.09 -1.48 11.72
N ASN A 30 -8.42 -1.61 11.70
CA ASN A 30 -9.13 -2.89 11.81
C ASN A 30 -8.95 -3.75 10.55
N LYS A 31 -9.04 -3.15 9.36
CA LYS A 31 -8.77 -3.79 8.07
C LYS A 31 -7.72 -3.02 7.27
N VAL A 32 -6.94 -3.75 6.48
CA VAL A 32 -5.87 -3.18 5.65
C VAL A 32 -6.00 -3.72 4.23
N VAL A 33 -5.93 -2.82 3.26
CA VAL A 33 -5.76 -3.20 1.85
C VAL A 33 -4.34 -2.85 1.43
N ILE A 34 -3.60 -3.85 0.96
CA ILE A 34 -2.24 -3.68 0.46
C ILE A 34 -2.25 -3.75 -1.06
N GLY A 35 -1.95 -2.62 -1.68
CA GLY A 35 -1.74 -2.52 -3.11
C GLY A 35 -0.36 -2.99 -3.53
N LEU A 36 -0.31 -4.14 -4.20
CA LEU A 36 0.91 -4.69 -4.79
C LEU A 36 1.05 -4.23 -6.24
N THR A 37 2.15 -3.55 -6.55
CA THR A 37 2.39 -3.02 -7.91
C THR A 37 2.39 -4.12 -8.98
N SER A 38 1.55 -3.98 -10.01
CA SER A 38 1.50 -4.89 -11.17
C SER A 38 2.81 -4.89 -11.97
N GLN A 39 3.10 -5.99 -12.67
CA GLN A 39 4.25 -6.06 -13.56
C GLN A 39 4.20 -4.99 -14.66
N LYS A 40 3.00 -4.64 -15.13
CA LYS A 40 2.79 -3.60 -16.16
C LYS A 40 3.23 -2.22 -15.68
N MET A 41 2.98 -1.89 -14.41
CA MET A 41 3.42 -0.62 -13.83
C MET A 41 4.93 -0.54 -13.63
N LEU A 42 5.61 -1.68 -13.49
CA LEU A 42 7.06 -1.74 -13.32
C LEU A 42 7.86 -1.47 -14.59
N LYS A 43 7.24 -1.56 -15.78
CA LYS A 43 7.94 -1.37 -17.07
C LYS A 43 8.67 -0.04 -17.23
N ARG A 44 8.31 0.97 -16.44
CA ARG A 44 8.94 2.30 -16.45
C ARG A 44 9.94 2.52 -15.32
N LYS A 45 10.10 1.53 -14.42
CA LYS A 45 11.00 1.61 -13.27
C LYS A 45 12.42 1.26 -13.72
N LYS A 46 13.42 1.95 -13.15
CA LYS A 46 14.82 1.55 -13.34
C LYS A 46 15.00 0.12 -12.84
N PHE A 47 15.76 -0.68 -13.58
CA PHE A 47 16.05 -2.07 -13.25
C PHE A 47 14.80 -2.97 -13.13
N ALA A 48 13.77 -2.70 -13.94
CA ALA A 48 12.55 -3.51 -13.97
C ALA A 48 12.81 -5.01 -14.12
N ASP A 49 13.85 -5.38 -14.89
CA ASP A 49 14.25 -6.78 -15.12
C ASP A 49 14.87 -7.46 -13.89
N LEU A 50 15.27 -6.72 -12.86
CA LEU A 50 15.80 -7.26 -11.60
C LEU A 50 14.73 -7.44 -10.52
N ILE A 51 13.51 -6.94 -10.76
CA ILE A 51 12.39 -7.00 -9.83
C ILE A 51 11.70 -8.35 -9.98
N GLU A 52 11.39 -8.99 -8.85
CA GLU A 52 10.64 -10.24 -8.81
C GLU A 52 9.28 -10.10 -9.52
N ASP A 53 8.81 -11.18 -10.14
CA ASP A 53 7.49 -11.21 -10.76
C ASP A 53 6.38 -10.99 -9.71
N PHE A 54 5.18 -10.66 -10.18
CA PHE A 54 4.06 -10.33 -9.32
C PHE A 54 3.69 -11.46 -8.34
N GLU A 55 3.66 -12.71 -8.79
CA GLU A 55 3.25 -13.85 -7.95
C GLU A 55 4.31 -14.14 -6.88
N THR A 56 5.60 -14.04 -7.23
CA THR A 56 6.69 -14.18 -6.27
C THR A 56 6.59 -13.12 -5.16
N ARG A 57 6.41 -11.84 -5.52
CA ARG A 57 6.26 -10.75 -4.54
C ARG A 57 5.01 -10.92 -3.68
N LYS A 58 3.89 -11.33 -4.29
CA LYS A 58 2.64 -11.60 -3.58
C LYS A 58 2.82 -12.69 -2.54
N LYS A 59 3.45 -13.80 -2.91
CA LYS A 59 3.75 -14.91 -1.98
C LYS A 59 4.64 -14.48 -0.83
N HIS A 60 5.68 -13.68 -1.09
CA HIS A 60 6.54 -13.13 -0.04
C HIS A 60 5.75 -12.25 0.94
N LEU A 61 4.86 -11.42 0.41
CA LEU A 61 3.99 -10.54 1.18
C LEU A 61 3.00 -11.34 2.04
N GLU A 62 2.30 -12.32 1.47
CA GLU A 62 1.38 -13.24 2.18
C GLU A 62 2.08 -13.97 3.33
N ASN A 63 3.27 -14.52 3.07
CA ASN A 63 4.07 -15.21 4.09
C ASN A 63 4.44 -14.28 5.25
N PHE A 64 4.84 -13.04 4.95
CA PHE A 64 5.19 -12.07 5.98
C PHE A 64 3.96 -11.65 6.81
N ILE A 65 2.83 -11.35 6.16
CA ILE A 65 1.59 -10.98 6.86
C ILE A 65 1.11 -12.12 7.77
N SER A 66 1.20 -13.35 7.28
CA SER A 66 0.85 -14.55 8.05
C SER A 66 1.76 -14.71 9.27
N SER A 67 3.07 -14.49 9.12
CA SER A 67 4.02 -14.65 10.24
C SER A 67 3.85 -13.62 11.36
N ILE A 68 3.24 -12.47 11.08
CA ILE A 68 2.89 -11.44 12.07
C ILE A 68 1.42 -11.49 12.51
N GLY A 69 0.65 -12.51 12.10
CA GLY A 69 -0.73 -12.73 12.53
C GLY A 69 -1.74 -11.73 11.96
N GLY A 70 -1.52 -11.19 10.76
CA GLY A 70 -2.41 -10.20 10.12
C GLY A 70 -3.32 -10.75 9.01
N ALA A 71 -3.24 -12.05 8.69
CA ALA A 71 -3.83 -12.62 7.48
C ALA A 71 -5.37 -12.48 7.37
N ASP A 72 -6.08 -12.44 8.50
CA ASP A 72 -7.53 -12.27 8.58
C ASP A 72 -7.99 -10.81 8.38
N ARG A 73 -7.07 -9.85 8.49
CA ARG A 73 -7.34 -8.41 8.40
C ARG A 73 -6.81 -7.76 7.13
N VAL A 74 -6.08 -8.50 6.31
CA VAL A 74 -5.40 -7.97 5.13
C VAL A 74 -5.96 -8.54 3.84
N GLU A 75 -6.27 -7.64 2.91
CA GLU A 75 -6.51 -7.97 1.51
C GLU A 75 -5.35 -7.46 0.66
N ILE A 76 -4.80 -8.31 -0.22
CA ILE A 76 -3.78 -7.92 -1.19
C ILE A 76 -4.43 -7.78 -2.55
N ILE A 77 -4.26 -6.61 -3.17
CA ILE A 77 -4.81 -6.31 -4.49
C ILE A 77 -3.70 -5.94 -5.47
N GLU A 78 -3.91 -6.23 -6.75
CA GLU A 78 -3.01 -5.77 -7.80
C GLU A 78 -3.27 -4.29 -8.14
N LEU A 79 -2.22 -3.46 -8.05
CA LEU A 79 -2.27 -2.08 -8.51
C LEU A 79 -1.91 -1.99 -9.99
N THR A 80 -2.84 -1.46 -10.77
CA THR A 80 -2.66 -1.14 -12.20
C THR A 80 -2.56 0.36 -12.47
N ASN A 81 -2.72 1.20 -11.43
CA ASN A 81 -2.48 2.64 -11.42
C ASN A 81 -1.91 3.09 -10.06
N PRO A 82 -1.36 4.32 -9.94
CA PRO A 82 -0.70 4.79 -8.71
C PRO A 82 -1.61 5.02 -7.49
N TYR A 83 -2.93 5.06 -7.67
CA TYR A 83 -3.87 5.53 -6.64
C TYR A 83 -4.71 4.41 -6.03
N GLY A 84 -4.86 3.29 -6.73
CA GLY A 84 -5.60 2.13 -6.25
C GLY A 84 -7.10 2.40 -6.04
N PRO A 85 -7.79 1.52 -5.30
CA PRO A 85 -9.22 1.66 -5.01
C PRO A 85 -9.64 2.94 -4.27
N PRO A 86 -8.83 3.54 -3.37
CA PRO A 86 -9.23 4.74 -2.64
C PRO A 86 -9.57 5.96 -3.51
N ILE A 87 -9.24 5.98 -4.81
CA ILE A 87 -9.68 7.06 -5.70
C ILE A 87 -11.18 6.97 -6.05
N LYS A 88 -11.81 5.81 -5.87
CA LYS A 88 -13.21 5.50 -6.24
C LYS A 88 -14.07 5.01 -5.07
N GLU A 89 -13.44 4.58 -3.98
CA GLU A 89 -14.09 3.96 -2.83
C GLU A 89 -14.06 4.91 -1.62
N ALA A 90 -15.23 5.18 -1.05
CA ALA A 90 -15.41 6.19 -0.01
C ALA A 90 -15.00 5.69 1.39
N GLU A 91 -15.07 4.37 1.61
CA GLU A 91 -14.88 3.70 2.90
C GLU A 91 -13.46 3.77 3.48
N TYR A 92 -12.46 4.20 2.70
CA TYR A 92 -11.10 4.37 3.18
C TYR A 92 -11.01 5.59 4.10
N GLU A 93 -10.49 5.39 5.30
CA GLU A 93 -10.29 6.46 6.28
C GLU A 93 -8.83 6.96 6.31
N GLY A 94 -7.89 6.14 5.84
CA GLY A 94 -6.47 6.49 5.88
C GLY A 94 -5.60 5.77 4.86
N ILE A 95 -4.38 6.30 4.72
CA ILE A 95 -3.30 5.69 3.94
C ILE A 95 -2.01 5.72 4.74
N VAL A 96 -1.34 4.58 4.84
CA VAL A 96 0.01 4.50 5.42
C VAL A 96 1.02 4.64 4.29
N ALA A 97 1.93 5.60 4.40
CA ALA A 97 2.89 5.96 3.37
C ALA A 97 4.31 6.05 3.93
N SER A 98 5.30 5.78 3.08
CA SER A 98 6.69 6.13 3.36
C SER A 98 6.98 7.54 2.84
N GLN A 99 8.17 8.06 3.15
CA GLN A 99 8.63 9.31 2.54
C GLN A 99 8.65 9.24 1.00
N GLU A 100 8.91 8.06 0.42
CA GLU A 100 8.90 7.86 -1.03
C GLU A 100 7.50 7.97 -1.65
N THR A 101 6.47 7.55 -0.92
CA THR A 101 5.09 7.53 -1.42
C THR A 101 4.24 8.70 -0.92
N PHE A 102 4.77 9.55 -0.04
CA PHE A 102 4.06 10.68 0.55
C PHE A 102 3.42 11.61 -0.48
N LEU A 103 4.17 12.03 -1.51
CA LEU A 103 3.64 12.92 -2.55
C LEU A 103 2.49 12.28 -3.34
N ASN A 104 2.52 10.96 -3.54
CA ASN A 104 1.42 10.24 -4.16
C ASN A 104 0.18 10.22 -3.26
N SER A 105 0.34 10.11 -1.94
CA SER A 105 -0.75 10.19 -0.98
C SER A 105 -1.39 11.59 -0.92
N VAL A 106 -0.59 12.65 -1.01
CA VAL A 106 -1.09 14.03 -1.13
C VAL A 106 -1.91 14.18 -2.43
N ARG A 107 -1.35 13.72 -3.56
CA ARG A 107 -2.05 13.77 -4.84
C ARG A 107 -3.35 12.95 -4.85
N LEU A 108 -3.36 11.80 -4.18
CA LEU A 108 -4.56 10.99 -3.98
C LEU A 108 -5.65 11.76 -3.24
N ASN A 109 -5.31 12.49 -2.18
CA ASN A 109 -6.27 13.32 -1.46
C ASN A 109 -6.86 14.44 -2.33
N GLU A 110 -6.05 15.09 -3.15
CA GLU A 110 -6.55 16.08 -4.12
C GLU A 110 -7.59 15.46 -5.08
N LEU A 111 -7.31 14.25 -5.58
CA LEU A 111 -8.22 13.52 -6.46
C LEU A 111 -9.49 13.05 -5.74
N ARG A 112 -9.38 12.63 -4.48
CA ARG A 112 -10.53 12.24 -3.65
C ARG A 112 -11.47 13.42 -3.43
N VAL A 113 -10.93 14.57 -3.04
CA VAL A 113 -11.71 15.80 -2.86
C VAL A 113 -12.39 16.22 -4.17
N ALA A 114 -11.68 16.14 -5.29
CA ALA A 114 -12.25 16.41 -6.62
C ALA A 114 -13.39 15.43 -6.99
N ASN A 115 -13.35 14.19 -6.47
CA ASN A 115 -14.38 13.17 -6.66
C ASN A 115 -15.49 13.22 -5.60
N GLY A 116 -15.49 14.19 -4.68
CA GLY A 116 -16.49 14.34 -3.63
C GLY A 116 -16.31 13.41 -2.42
N PHE A 117 -15.12 12.84 -2.23
CA PHE A 117 -14.78 12.04 -1.07
C PHE A 117 -13.95 12.82 -0.05
N ASP A 118 -14.06 12.43 1.21
CA ASP A 118 -13.22 12.97 2.28
C ASP A 118 -11.73 12.62 2.04
N PRO A 119 -10.80 13.54 2.37
CA PRO A 119 -9.37 13.24 2.31
C PRO A 119 -9.01 12.15 3.33
N LEU A 120 -8.08 11.28 2.95
CA LEU A 120 -7.52 10.24 3.82
C LEU A 120 -6.61 10.86 4.88
N ILE A 121 -6.64 10.29 6.09
CA ILE A 121 -5.59 10.51 7.09
C ILE A 121 -4.29 9.88 6.56
N ILE A 122 -3.27 10.70 6.33
CA ILE A 122 -1.95 10.22 5.89
C ILE A 122 -1.10 9.88 7.12
N ILE A 123 -0.78 8.61 7.30
CA ILE A 123 0.15 8.13 8.33
C ILE A 123 1.52 7.93 7.68
N LEU A 124 2.45 8.84 7.96
CA LEU A 124 3.81 8.81 7.41
C LEU A 124 4.75 8.01 8.30
N ILE A 125 5.46 7.03 7.73
CA ILE A 125 6.54 6.31 8.41
C ILE A 125 7.92 6.91 8.08
N PRO A 126 8.89 6.89 9.01
CA PRO A 126 10.26 7.29 8.72
C PRO A 126 10.93 6.31 7.73
N MET A 127 11.98 6.77 7.05
CA MET A 127 12.90 5.86 6.36
C MET A 127 13.70 5.07 7.40
N VAL A 128 13.91 3.79 7.13
CA VAL A 128 14.63 2.83 7.98
C VAL A 128 15.69 2.14 7.15
#